data_AF-A0A0M4KF50-F1
#
_entry.id   AF-A0A0M4KF50-F1
#
_cell.length_a   1.000
_cell.length_b   1.000
_cell.length_c   1.000
_cell.angle_alpha   90.00
_cell.angle_beta   90.00
_cell.angle_gamma   90.00
#
_symmetry.space_group_name_H-M   'P 1'
#
loop_
_entity.id
_entity.type
_entity.pdbx_description
1 polymer ?
#
loop_
_entity_poly.entity_id
_entity_poly.type
_entity_poly.pdbx_seq_one_letter_code
_entity_poly.pdbx_strand_id
1 'polypeptide(L)' 'MPQLDTSTWFITILSMIVTLFFMFQLKLSKYNFPENPEPKLVAASKSTTPWEKKWTKIYFPHSLPLQ' A
#
# COMPACT_ATOMS: atom_id res chain seq x y z
N MET A 1 43.88 28.15 -18.09
CA MET A 1 43.84 26.85 -17.39
C MET A 1 42.43 26.30 -17.61
N PRO A 2 42.23 25.11 -18.19
CA PRO A 2 40.93 24.67 -18.72
C PRO A 2 39.82 24.47 -17.67
N GLN A 3 40.16 24.54 -16.38
CA GLN A 3 39.22 24.50 -15.25
C GLN A 3 38.61 25.88 -14.94
N LEU A 4 39.20 26.97 -15.46
CA LEU A 4 38.75 28.35 -15.21
C LEU A 4 37.63 28.79 -16.18
N ASP A 5 37.32 27.96 -17.17
CA ASP A 5 36.24 28.17 -18.13
C ASP A 5 34.88 27.83 -17.49
N THR A 6 34.39 28.75 -16.66
CA THR A 6 33.14 28.63 -15.88
C THR A 6 31.87 28.56 -16.73
N SER A 7 31.94 28.93 -18.01
CA SER A 7 30.82 28.82 -18.95
C SER A 7 30.34 27.38 -19.15
N THR A 8 31.25 26.41 -19.03
CA THR A 8 30.94 24.98 -19.23
C THR A 8 30.37 24.33 -17.96
N TRP A 9 30.50 24.99 -16.80
CA TRP A 9 30.05 24.45 -15.52
C TRP A 9 28.54 24.25 -15.46
N PHE A 10 27.76 25.17 -16.02
CA PHE A 10 26.31 25.04 -16.03
C PHE A 10 25.85 23.79 -16.80
N ILE A 11 26.40 23.59 -17.99
CA ILE A 11 26.05 22.46 -18.87
C ILE A 11 26.52 21.14 -18.24
N THR A 12 27.72 21.12 -17.65
CA THR A 12 28.24 19.92 -16.98
C THR A 12 27.44 19.57 -15.74
N ILE A 13 27.09 20.53 -14.88
CA ILE A 13 26.23 20.30 -13.71
C ILE A 13 24.86 19.76 -14.14
N LEU A 14 24.23 20.38 -15.13
CA LEU A 14 22.92 19.93 -15.64
C LEU A 14 23.03 18.51 -16.22
N SER A 15 24.06 18.25 -17.03
CA SER A 15 24.32 16.92 -17.61
C SER A 15 24.53 15.87 -16.51
N MET A 16 25.28 16.18 -15.45
CA MET A 16 25.50 15.26 -14.34
C MET A 16 24.21 14.94 -13.59
N ILE A 17 23.36 15.95 -13.30
CA ILE A 17 22.08 15.76 -12.62
C ILE A 17 21.15 14.87 -13.44
N VAL A 18 21.05 15.10 -14.75
CA VAL A 18 20.19 14.32 -15.65
C VAL A 18 20.66 12.85 -15.72
N THR A 19 21.97 12.61 -15.86
CA THR A 19 22.52 11.25 -15.86
C THR A 19 22.23 10.52 -14.55
N LEU A 20 22.46 11.17 -13.41
CA LEU A 20 22.14 10.59 -12.10
C LEU A 20 20.65 10.30 -11.97
N PHE A 21 19.79 11.23 -12.37
CA PHE A 21 18.34 11.07 -12.31
C PHE A 21 17.88 9.82 -13.08
N PHE A 22 18.33 9.62 -14.32
CA PHE A 22 17.97 8.43 -15.10
C PHE A 22 18.47 7.13 -14.45
N MET A 23 19.69 7.12 -13.88
CA MET A 23 20.22 5.94 -13.17
C MET A 23 19.41 5.59 -11.92
N PHE A 24 18.97 6.60 -11.16
CA PHE A 24 18.16 6.39 -9.96
C PHE A 24 16.72 6.00 -10.28
N GLN A 25 16.10 6.61 -11.31
CA GLN A 25 14.74 6.29 -11.73
C GLN A 25 14.54 4.81 -12.04
N LEU A 26 15.50 4.18 -12.75
CA LEU A 26 15.44 2.75 -13.07
C LEU A 26 15.48 1.86 -11.82
N LYS A 27 16.17 2.28 -10.76
CA LYS A 27 16.22 1.55 -9.48
C LYS A 27 14.97 1.81 -8.65
N LEU A 28 14.49 3.05 -8.59
CA LEU A 28 13.28 3.44 -7.85
C LEU A 28 12.01 2.83 -8.45
N SER A 29 11.90 2.75 -9.78
CA SER A 29 10.76 2.13 -10.46
C SER A 29 10.63 0.63 -10.16
N LYS A 30 11.73 -0.07 -9.88
CA LYS A 30 11.72 -1.48 -9.51
C LYS A 30 11.40 -1.70 -8.02
N TYR A 31 11.50 -0.65 -7.21
CA TYR A 31 11.07 -0.69 -5.82
C TYR A 31 9.55 -0.55 -5.78
N ASN A 32 8.87 -1.68 -5.90
CA ASN A 32 7.50 -1.78 -5.44
C ASN A 32 7.55 -1.77 -3.91
N PHE A 33 7.20 -0.64 -3.30
CA PHE A 33 6.85 -0.64 -1.89
C PHE A 33 5.74 -1.67 -1.73
N PRO A 34 5.84 -2.63 -0.79
CA PRO A 34 4.69 -3.43 -0.44
C PRO A 34 3.61 -2.43 -0.07
N GLU A 35 2.52 -2.44 -0.85
CA GLU A 35 1.28 -1.81 -0.45
C GLU A 35 1.07 -2.25 0.98
N ASN A 36 0.98 -1.28 1.90
CA ASN A 36 0.77 -1.54 3.33
C ASN A 36 -0.18 -2.73 3.41
N PRO A 37 0.13 -3.81 4.14
CA PRO A 37 -0.83 -4.88 4.33
C PRO A 37 -1.96 -4.28 5.16
N GLU A 38 -2.78 -3.46 4.53
CA GLU A 38 -4.13 -3.19 4.95
C GLU A 38 -4.68 -4.61 5.06
N PRO A 39 -5.06 -5.02 6.27
CA PRO A 39 -5.61 -6.34 6.45
C PRO A 39 -6.72 -6.38 5.43
N LYS A 40 -6.56 -7.24 4.41
CA LYS A 40 -7.61 -7.47 3.43
C LYS A 40 -8.85 -7.51 4.31
N LEU A 41 -9.78 -6.59 4.08
CA LEU A 41 -11.16 -6.85 4.41
C LEU A 41 -11.49 -8.03 3.48
N VAL A 42 -10.96 -9.21 3.84
CA VAL A 42 -11.62 -10.49 3.77
C VAL A 42 -12.97 -10.05 4.25
N ALA A 43 -13.87 -9.84 3.30
CA ALA A 43 -15.27 -9.62 3.54
C ALA A 43 -15.57 -10.72 4.54
N ALA A 44 -15.57 -10.37 5.83
CA ALA A 44 -15.48 -11.32 6.91
C ALA A 44 -16.76 -12.08 6.68
N SER A 45 -16.60 -13.28 6.12
CA SER A 45 -17.62 -13.94 5.34
C SER A 45 -18.55 -14.52 6.37
N LYS A 46 -19.35 -13.61 6.95
CA LYS A 46 -20.14 -13.73 8.17
C LYS A 46 -19.71 -14.98 8.92
N SER A 47 -18.50 -14.99 9.48
CA SER A 47 -18.09 -16.10 10.33
C SER A 47 -18.98 -15.97 11.54
N THR A 48 -20.16 -16.59 11.47
CA THR A 48 -21.19 -16.52 12.49
C THR A 48 -20.52 -16.97 13.76
N THR A 49 -20.20 -15.98 14.58
CA THR A 49 -19.44 -16.25 15.79
C THR A 49 -20.31 -17.19 16.61
N PRO A 50 -19.73 -18.20 17.27
CA PRO A 50 -20.51 -19.09 18.13
C PRO A 50 -21.31 -18.30 19.18
N TRP A 51 -20.85 -17.09 19.50
CA TRP A 51 -21.54 -16.08 20.27
C TRP A 51 -22.85 -15.58 19.64
N GLU A 52 -22.85 -15.12 18.38
CA GLU A 52 -24.10 -14.75 17.69
C GLU A 52 -25.07 -15.93 17.65
N LYS A 53 -24.61 -17.13 17.31
CA LYS A 53 -25.45 -18.34 17.31
C LYS A 53 -26.04 -18.63 18.69
N LYS A 54 -25.29 -18.37 19.77
CA LYS A 54 -25.78 -18.50 21.15
C LYS A 54 -26.86 -17.46 21.46
N TRP A 55 -26.68 -16.20 21.04
CA TRP A 55 -27.68 -15.15 21.22
C TRP A 55 -28.94 -15.39 20.41
N THR A 56 -28.84 -15.74 19.12
CA THR A 56 -30.01 -16.09 18.32
C THR A 56 -30.76 -17.23 18.98
N LYS A 57 -30.06 -18.25 19.51
CA LYS A 57 -30.66 -19.39 20.22
C LYS A 57 -31.28 -19.04 21.58
N ILE A 58 -30.85 -17.96 22.26
CA ILE A 58 -31.40 -17.49 23.55
C ILE A 58 -32.58 -16.54 23.35
N TYR A 59 -32.61 -15.79 22.24
CA TYR A 59 -33.75 -14.92 21.88
C TYR A 59 -34.85 -15.65 21.09
N PHE A 60 -34.53 -16.68 20.29
CA PHE A 60 -35.51 -17.54 19.60
C PHE A 60 -36.20 -18.67 20.38
N PRO A 61 -35.84 -19.07 21.62
CA PRO A 61 -36.53 -20.17 22.29
C PRO A 61 -37.97 -19.80 22.67
N HIS A 62 -38.35 -18.52 22.55
CA HIS A 62 -39.65 -18.00 22.91
C HIS A 62 -40.56 -17.63 21.72
N SER A 63 -40.12 -17.84 20.47
CA SER A 63 -40.92 -17.54 19.27
C SER A 63 -41.56 -18.76 18.60
N LEU A 64 -41.63 -19.89 19.30
CA LEU A 64 -42.56 -20.98 18.99
C LEU A 64 -43.59 -21.08 20.13
N PRO A 65 -44.71 -20.37 19.98
CA PRO A 65 -45.98 -21.06 20.00
C PRO A 65 -46.98 -20.45 19.00
N LEU A 66 -47.43 -21.24 18.03
CA LEU A 66 -48.86 -21.41 17.77
C LEU A 66 -49.05 -22.51 16.71
N GLN A 67 -49.32 -23.73 17.17
CA GLN A 67 -50.35 -24.59 16.57
C GLN A 67 -50.77 -25.67 17.55
#